data_AF-A0A941ELG5-F1
#
_entry.id   AF-A0A941ELG5-F1
#
_cell.length_a   1.000
_cell.length_b   1.000
_cell.length_c   1.000
_cell.angle_alpha   90.00
_cell.angle_beta   90.00
_cell.angle_gamma   90.00
#
_symmetry.space_group_name_H-M   'P 1'
#
loop_
_entity.id
_entity.type
_entity.pdbx_description
1 polymer ?
#
loop_
_entity_poly.entity_id
_entity_poly.type
_entity_poly.pdbx_seq_one_letter_code
_entity_poly.pdbx_strand_id
1 'polypeptide(L)'
;MATDYDTPRKTDDELNEDSLEELKARRVDKTAAVVDLEEGDNESLELPGADLSNEELSVRVLPRQADEFTCSRCFLVHHQSQLAFERDGMPVCRDCA
;
A
#
# COMPACT_ATOMS: atom_id res chain seq x y z
N MET A 1 10.12 10.69 -24.94
CA MET A 1 10.86 9.76 -25.82
C MET A 1 10.06 8.48 -25.86
N ALA A 2 9.53 8.09 -27.02
CA ALA A 2 8.74 6.87 -27.16
C ALA A 2 9.70 5.68 -27.19
N THR A 3 9.66 4.85 -26.16
CA THR A 3 10.33 3.54 -26.15
C THR A 3 9.65 2.65 -27.18
N ASP A 4 10.36 2.39 -28.26
CA ASP A 4 9.96 1.54 -29.38
C ASP A 4 10.11 0.06 -28.97
N TYR A 5 8.98 -0.64 -28.87
CA TYR A 5 8.87 -2.04 -28.45
C TYR A 5 8.77 -2.99 -29.67
N ASP A 6 9.49 -2.68 -30.76
CA ASP A 6 9.57 -3.56 -31.96
C ASP A 6 10.90 -4.33 -31.99
N THR A 7 11.31 -4.87 -30.83
CA THR A 7 12.42 -5.82 -30.77
C THR A 7 11.88 -7.25 -30.90
N PRO A 8 12.36 -8.06 -31.86
CA PRO A 8 11.90 -9.43 -32.04
C PRO A 8 12.08 -10.20 -30.73
N ARG A 9 10.98 -10.77 -30.22
CA ARG A 9 10.96 -11.50 -28.96
C ARG A 9 12.05 -12.58 -28.97
N LYS A 10 13.03 -12.44 -28.07
CA LYS A 10 13.85 -13.59 -27.67
C LYS A 10 12.91 -14.67 -27.13
N THR A 11 13.19 -15.92 -27.45
CA THR A 11 12.38 -17.06 -27.05
C THR A 11 12.16 -17.05 -25.54
N ASP A 12 10.91 -17.20 -25.11
CA ASP A 12 10.46 -17.16 -23.72
C ASP A 12 11.24 -18.13 -22.81
N ASP A 13 11.79 -19.19 -23.41
CA ASP A 13 12.60 -20.24 -22.80
C ASP A 13 13.91 -19.70 -22.18
N GLU A 14 14.70 -18.91 -22.93
CA GLU A 14 15.98 -18.36 -22.46
C GLU A 14 15.80 -17.30 -21.34
N LEU A 15 14.65 -16.62 -21.31
CA LEU A 15 14.30 -15.65 -20.26
C LEU A 15 13.85 -16.34 -18.96
N ASN A 16 13.27 -17.54 -19.07
CA ASN A 16 12.79 -18.32 -17.94
C ASN A 16 13.94 -19.02 -17.20
N GLU A 17 14.92 -19.54 -17.95
CA GLU A 17 16.12 -20.18 -17.40
C GLU A 17 16.98 -19.20 -16.58
N ASP A 18 17.19 -17.99 -17.10
CA ASP A 18 17.93 -16.91 -16.39
C ASP A 18 17.19 -16.48 -15.11
N SER A 19 15.85 -16.43 -15.15
CA SER A 19 15.02 -16.15 -13.97
C SER A 19 15.11 -17.27 -12.91
N LEU A 20 15.16 -18.53 -13.31
CA LEU A 20 15.21 -19.66 -12.37
C LEU A 20 16.56 -19.76 -11.66
N GLU A 21 17.66 -19.48 -12.35
CA GLU A 21 18.98 -19.41 -11.71
C GLU A 21 19.10 -18.22 -10.78
N GLU A 22 18.57 -17.05 -11.14
CA GLU A 22 18.53 -15.89 -10.24
C GLU A 22 17.67 -16.18 -8.99
N LEU A 23 16.51 -16.83 -9.16
CA LEU A 23 15.65 -17.25 -8.05
C LEU A 23 16.34 -18.26 -7.13
N LYS A 24 17.17 -19.16 -7.68
CA LYS A 24 17.94 -20.15 -6.92
C LYS A 24 19.07 -19.49 -6.13
N ALA A 25 19.78 -18.53 -6.72
CA ALA A 25 20.80 -17.74 -6.02
C ALA A 25 20.19 -16.95 -4.84
N ARG A 26 19.06 -16.27 -5.06
CA ARG A 26 18.32 -15.58 -3.99
C ARG A 26 17.83 -16.53 -2.88
N ARG A 27 17.50 -17.78 -3.21
CA ARG A 27 17.06 -18.77 -2.22
C ARG A 27 18.22 -19.24 -1.32
N VAL A 28 19.43 -19.33 -1.86
CA VAL A 28 20.64 -19.68 -1.10
C VAL A 28 21.06 -18.55 -0.17
N ASP A 29 20.98 -17.28 -0.61
CA ASP A 29 21.15 -16.12 0.27
C ASP A 29 20.12 -16.11 1.42
N LYS A 30 18.88 -16.54 1.15
CA LYS A 30 17.81 -16.62 2.17
C LYS A 30 17.97 -17.79 3.15
N THR A 31 18.74 -18.83 2.81
CA THR A 31 19.00 -19.95 3.74
C THR A 31 19.99 -19.62 4.86
N ALA A 32 20.64 -18.45 4.84
CA ALA A 32 21.35 -17.91 6.00
C ALA A 32 20.40 -17.56 7.18
N ALA A 33 19.09 -17.62 6.98
CA ALA A 33 18.06 -17.44 8.00
C ALA A 33 17.52 -18.77 8.58
N VAL A 34 18.25 -19.89 8.46
CA VAL A 34 17.97 -21.08 9.27
C VAL A 34 18.55 -20.82 10.66
N VAL A 35 17.77 -20.13 11.49
CA VAL A 35 18.02 -19.99 12.93
C VAL A 35 17.68 -21.33 13.58
N ASP A 36 18.69 -21.99 14.13
CA ASP A 36 18.52 -23.19 14.95
C ASP A 36 17.86 -22.79 16.27
N LEU A 37 16.55 -23.00 16.37
CA LEU A 37 15.75 -22.68 17.55
C LEU A 37 15.91 -23.81 18.57
N GLU A 38 16.94 -23.73 19.41
CA GLU A 38 16.87 -24.43 20.69
C GLU A 38 15.77 -23.78 21.54
N GLU A 39 14.84 -24.61 22.02
CA GLU A 39 13.57 -24.29 22.71
C GLU A 39 13.76 -23.68 24.12
N GLY A 40 14.78 -22.83 24.30
CA GLY A 40 15.30 -22.46 25.61
C GLY A 40 15.07 -21.04 26.06
N ASP A 41 14.64 -20.11 25.20
CA ASP A 41 14.50 -18.72 25.64
C ASP A 41 13.43 -17.97 24.85
N ASN A 42 12.39 -17.55 25.58
CA ASN A 42 11.27 -16.76 25.12
C ASN A 42 11.58 -15.25 25.20
N GLU A 43 12.85 -14.85 25.08
CA GLU A 43 13.19 -13.47 24.83
C GLU A 43 12.68 -13.06 23.44
N SER A 44 11.73 -12.15 23.48
CA SER A 44 11.24 -11.30 22.40
C SER A 44 12.32 -11.04 21.34
N LEU A 45 12.32 -11.83 20.27
CA LEU A 45 13.15 -11.61 19.09
C LEU A 45 12.70 -10.29 18.44
N GLU A 46 13.27 -9.18 18.88
CA GLU A 46 13.03 -7.85 18.30
C GLU A 46 13.67 -7.82 16.91
N LEU A 47 12.83 -8.04 15.89
CA LEU A 47 13.24 -7.91 14.51
C LEU A 47 13.74 -6.47 14.28
N PRO A 48 14.86 -6.27 13.57
CA PRO A 48 15.30 -4.93 13.19
C PRO A 48 14.19 -4.25 12.37
N GLY A 49 13.61 -3.18 12.93
CA GLY A 49 12.46 -2.46 12.36
C GLY A 49 11.10 -2.73 13.00
N ALA A 50 11.02 -3.56 14.05
CA ALA A 50 9.77 -3.80 14.80
C ALA A 50 9.45 -2.70 15.82
N ASP A 51 10.45 -1.93 16.27
CA ASP A 51 10.22 -0.79 17.17
C ASP A 51 9.85 0.47 16.38
N LEU A 52 8.57 0.59 16.05
CA LEU A 52 7.97 1.83 15.53
C LEU A 52 7.59 2.80 16.65
N SER A 53 7.93 2.50 17.92
CA SER A 53 7.58 3.36 19.07
C SER A 53 8.32 4.70 19.07
N ASN A 54 9.42 4.81 18.30
CA ASN A 54 10.17 6.05 18.11
C ASN A 54 9.75 6.85 16.86
N GLU A 55 8.81 6.35 16.05
CA GLU A 55 8.38 7.03 14.83
C GLU A 55 7.06 7.80 15.08
N GLU A 56 7.18 9.10 15.33
CA GLU A 56 6.02 9.99 15.49
C GLU A 56 5.36 10.23 14.12
N LEU A 57 4.25 9.54 13.86
CA LEU A 57 3.44 9.75 12.65
C LEU A 57 2.79 11.15 12.72
N SER A 58 3.47 12.16 12.16
CA SER A 58 2.97 13.54 12.10
C SER A 58 1.80 13.67 11.11
N VAL A 59 0.59 13.32 11.55
CA VAL A 59 -0.63 13.47 10.75
C VAL A 59 -1.09 14.93 10.79
N ARG A 60 -0.94 15.63 9.66
CA ARG A 60 -1.47 16.98 9.49
C ARG A 60 -3.00 16.93 9.36
N VAL A 61 -3.71 17.37 10.39
CA VAL A 61 -5.17 17.55 10.34
C VAL A 61 -5.49 18.87 9.64
N LEU A 62 -6.11 18.79 8.45
CA LEU A 62 -6.65 19.95 7.77
C LEU A 62 -8.09 20.19 8.26
N PRO A 63 -8.43 21.41 8.73
CA PRO A 63 -9.81 21.73 9.08
C PRO A 63 -10.68 21.73 7.83
N ARG A 64 -11.96 21.38 8.01
CA ARG A 64 -12.95 21.44 6.91
C ARG A 64 -12.93 22.82 6.28
N GLN A 65 -12.74 22.90 4.95
CA GLN A 65 -12.90 24.15 4.25
C GLN A 65 -14.39 24.54 4.24
N ALA A 66 -14.68 25.84 4.20
CA ALA A 66 -16.05 26.37 4.27
C ALA A 66 -16.97 25.80 3.17
N ASP A 67 -16.38 25.45 2.03
CA ASP A 67 -17.11 25.01 0.84
C ASP A 67 -17.13 23.48 0.68
N GLU A 68 -16.78 22.67 1.70
CA GLU A 68 -16.70 21.20 1.62
C GLU A 68 -17.62 20.47 2.61
N PHE A 69 -18.40 19.50 2.12
CA PHE A 69 -19.23 18.61 2.94
C PHE A 69 -18.86 17.12 2.71
N THR A 70 -19.15 16.26 3.69
CA THR A 70 -18.99 14.80 3.55
C THR A 70 -20.35 14.19 3.33
N CYS A 71 -20.55 13.50 2.21
CA CYS A 71 -21.81 12.85 1.90
C CYS A 71 -22.07 11.69 2.87
N SER A 72 -23.27 11.63 3.45
CA SER A 72 -23.67 10.56 4.37
C SER A 72 -23.89 9.19 3.71
N ARG A 73 -23.94 9.14 2.37
CA ARG A 73 -24.17 7.92 1.59
C ARG A 73 -22.87 7.30 1.06
N CYS A 74 -22.00 8.09 0.45
CA CYS A 74 -20.73 7.62 -0.13
C CYS A 74 -19.49 7.96 0.71
N PHE A 75 -19.63 8.74 1.79
CA PHE A 75 -18.55 9.16 2.70
C PHE A 75 -17.40 9.93 2.05
N LEU A 76 -17.57 10.37 0.80
CA LEU A 76 -16.62 11.21 0.09
C LEU A 76 -16.83 12.69 0.45
N VAL A 77 -15.73 13.44 0.42
CA VAL A 77 -15.74 14.90 0.55
C VAL A 77 -16.02 15.52 -0.81
N HIS A 78 -17.03 16.37 -0.87
CA HIS A 78 -17.41 17.09 -2.08
C HIS A 78 -17.54 18.59 -1.78
N HIS A 79 -17.40 19.40 -2.81
CA HIS A 79 -17.69 20.83 -2.74
C HIS A 79 -19.19 21.07 -2.57
N GLN A 80 -19.61 22.12 -1.84
CA GLN A 80 -21.01 22.50 -1.56
C GLN A 80 -21.89 22.61 -2.82
N SER A 81 -21.29 22.89 -3.98
CA SER A 81 -22.00 22.90 -5.28
C SER A 81 -22.58 21.54 -5.67
N GLN A 82 -22.08 20.44 -5.10
CA GLN A 82 -22.53 19.07 -5.34
C GLN A 82 -23.54 18.60 -4.28
N LEU A 83 -23.95 19.46 -3.34
CA LEU A 83 -25.00 19.16 -2.38
C LEU A 83 -26.35 19.02 -3.10
N ALA A 84 -27.06 17.92 -2.84
CA ALA A 84 -28.38 17.68 -3.38
C ALA A 84 -29.47 18.02 -2.35
N PHE A 85 -29.42 17.38 -1.20
CA PHE A 85 -30.33 17.63 -0.07
C PHE A 85 -29.69 17.23 1.25
N GLU A 86 -30.25 17.73 2.34
CA GLU A 86 -29.97 17.25 3.69
C GLU A 86 -31.17 16.46 4.22
N ARG A 87 -30.90 15.27 4.77
CA ARG A 87 -31.89 14.48 5.51
C ARG A 87 -31.45 14.37 6.95
N ASP A 88 -32.27 14.84 7.88
CA ASP A 88 -31.99 14.80 9.32
C ASP A 88 -30.64 15.45 9.71
N GLY A 89 -30.25 16.51 8.99
CA GLY A 89 -28.96 17.20 9.18
C GLY A 89 -27.75 16.46 8.59
N MET A 90 -27.98 15.43 7.77
CA MET A 90 -26.93 14.71 7.05
C MET A 90 -26.94 15.09 5.56
N PRO A 91 -25.87 15.69 5.03
CA PRO A 91 -25.81 16.11 3.63
C PRO A 91 -25.58 14.93 2.68
N VAL A 92 -26.28 14.95 1.54
CA VAL A 92 -26.18 13.93 0.48
C VAL A 92 -25.74 14.61 -0.83
N CYS A 93 -24.77 14.02 -1.53
CA CYS A 93 -24.29 14.53 -2.82
C CYS A 93 -25.24 14.17 -3.98
N ARG A 94 -25.15 14.91 -5.08
CA ARG A 94 -25.95 14.67 -6.30
C ARG A 94 -25.84 13.28 -6.90
N ASP A 95 -24.68 12.63 -6.76
CA ASP A 95 -24.49 11.26 -7.24
C ASP A 95 -25.21 10.21 -6.38
N CYS A 96 -25.53 10.56 -5.13
CA CYS A 96 -26.19 9.69 -4.16
C CYS A 96 -27.68 10.02 -3.95
N ALA A 97 -28.17 11.07 -4.63
CA ALA A 97 -29.51 11.61 -4.47
C ALA A 97 -30.58 10.75 -5.18
#